data_AF-A0A918B702-F1
#
_entry.id   AF-A0A918B702-F1
#
_cell.length_a   1.000
_cell.length_b   1.000
_cell.length_c   1.000
_cell.angle_alpha   90.00
_cell.angle_beta   90.00
_cell.angle_gamma   90.00
#
_symmetry.space_group_name_H-M   'P 1'
#
loop_
_entity.id
_entity.type
_entity.pdbx_description
1 polymer ?
#
loop_
_entity_poly.entity_id
_entity_poly.type
_entity_poly.pdbx_seq_one_letter_code
_entity_poly.pdbx_strand_id
1 'polypeptide(L)' 'MHTIAAHGPDRVAGFSPIPAMSMASHAVGARFMALIGAPVLTFYDWYSDLPIASPQVFGDQTDVPESGDW' A
#
# COMPACT_ATOMS: atom_id res chain seq x y z
N MET A 1 12.12 21.85 0.91
CA MET A 1 12.39 20.64 0.11
C MET A 1 13.89 20.49 -0.09
N HIS A 2 14.63 19.93 0.87
CA HIS A 2 16.08 19.76 0.73
C HIS A 2 16.41 18.43 0.02
N THR A 3 15.92 17.31 0.56
CA THR A 3 16.19 15.97 0.04
C THR A 3 15.73 15.78 -1.40
N ILE A 4 14.53 16.26 -1.74
CA ILE A 4 14.00 16.16 -3.11
C ILE A 4 14.88 16.92 -4.10
N ALA A 5 15.30 18.14 -3.76
CA ALA A 5 16.13 18.95 -4.63
C ALA A 5 17.56 18.39 -4.79
N ALA A 6 18.12 17.80 -3.74
CA ALA A 6 19.48 17.28 -3.74
C ALA A 6 19.59 15.85 -4.30
N HIS A 7 18.56 15.01 -4.15
CA HIS A 7 18.67 13.57 -4.35
C HIS A 7 17.50 12.90 -5.08
N GLY A 8 16.44 13.65 -5.42
CA GLY A 8 15.24 13.12 -6.07
C GLY A 8 14.10 12.80 -5.10
N PRO A 9 12.84 12.76 -5.59
CA PRO A 9 11.66 12.53 -4.76
C PRO A 9 11.54 11.08 -4.25
N ASP A 10 12.16 10.13 -4.96
CA ASP A 10 12.27 8.71 -4.60
C ASP A 10 13.14 8.45 -3.36
N ARG A 11 13.78 9.49 -2.81
CA ARG A 11 14.55 9.45 -1.54
C ARG A 11 13.73 9.81 -0.31
N VAL A 12 12.45 10.09 -0.49
CA VAL A 12 11.45 10.17 0.58
C VAL A 12 10.51 9.00 0.37
N ALA A 13 10.18 8.26 1.43
CA ALA A 13 9.27 7.11 1.34
C ALA A 13 8.25 7.14 2.47
N GLY A 14 7.02 6.74 2.18
CA GLY A 14 5.94 6.65 3.14
C GLY A 14 5.53 5.20 3.37
N PHE A 15 5.26 4.82 4.62
CA PHE A 15 4.69 3.53 4.95
C PHE A 15 3.47 3.73 5.86
N SER A 16 2.31 3.29 5.39
CA SER A 16 1.05 3.29 6.14
C SER A 16 0.23 2.10 5.65
N PRO A 17 0.03 1.06 6.45
CA PRO A 17 -0.59 -0.18 6.00
C PRO A 17 -2.14 -0.13 6.08
N ILE A 18 -2.80 -1.11 5.47
CA ILE A 18 -4.23 -1.45 5.65
C ILE A 18 -5.20 -0.25 5.58
N PRO A 19 -5.44 0.31 4.38
CA PRO A 19 -6.36 1.45 4.20
C PRO A 19 -7.79 1.16 4.66
N ALA A 20 -8.24 -0.10 4.61
CA ALA A 20 -9.60 -0.49 4.98
C ALA A 20 -9.95 -0.19 6.45
N MET A 21 -8.97 -0.11 7.35
CA MET A 21 -9.20 0.17 8.78
C MET A 21 -9.39 1.67 9.06
N SER A 22 -8.81 2.55 8.24
CA SER A 22 -8.92 4.00 8.39
C SER A 22 -8.57 4.73 7.09
N MET A 23 -9.53 4.76 6.16
CA MET A 23 -9.29 5.22 4.79
C MET A 23 -8.77 6.66 4.71
N ALA A 24 -9.37 7.59 5.45
CA ALA A 24 -8.96 9.00 5.44
C ALA A 24 -7.55 9.18 6.01
N SER A 25 -7.24 8.52 7.12
CA SER A 25 -5.93 8.59 7.78
C SER A 25 -4.81 8.08 6.85
N HIS A 26 -5.05 6.97 6.16
CA HIS A 26 -4.12 6.43 5.16
C HIS A 26 -4.00 7.38 3.95
N ALA A 27 -5.14 7.85 3.40
CA ALA A 27 -5.19 8.65 2.19
C ALA A 27 -4.48 10.01 2.33
N VAL A 28 -4.52 10.65 3.50
CA VAL A 28 -3.82 11.93 3.72
C VAL A 28 -2.31 11.76 3.51
N GLY A 29 -1.72 10.72 4.08
CA GLY A 29 -0.30 10.40 3.89
C GLY A 29 0.02 10.03 2.45
N ALA A 30 -0.71 9.07 1.88
CA ALA A 30 -0.49 8.59 0.52
C ALA A 30 -0.63 9.71 -0.53
N ARG A 31 -1.62 10.60 -0.37
CA ARG A 31 -1.83 11.75 -1.26
C ARG A 31 -0.70 12.76 -1.14
N PHE A 32 -0.20 13.04 0.06
CA PHE A 32 0.96 13.92 0.23
C PHE A 32 2.18 13.35 -0.49
N MET A 33 2.48 12.06 -0.30
CA MET A 33 3.60 11.40 -0.97
C MET A 33 3.47 11.44 -2.49
N ALA A 34 2.28 11.15 -3.02
CA ALA A 34 2.01 11.23 -4.45
C ALA A 34 2.21 12.65 -5.03
N LEU A 35 1.76 13.69 -4.32
CA LEU A 35 1.92 15.09 -4.76
C LEU A 35 3.38 15.54 -4.82
N ILE A 36 4.26 14.97 -4.00
CA ILE A 36 5.69 15.29 -4.00
C ILE A 36 6.50 14.31 -4.87
N GLY A 37 5.85 13.34 -5.53
CA GLY A 37 6.48 12.33 -6.38
C GLY A 37 7.19 11.20 -5.63
N ALA A 38 6.89 11.02 -4.35
CA ALA A 38 7.53 10.05 -3.48
C ALA A 38 6.75 8.71 -3.43
N PRO A 39 7.44 7.56 -3.36
CA PRO A 39 6.81 6.25 -3.25
C PRO A 39 6.08 6.03 -1.91
N VAL A 40 5.00 5.25 -1.98
CA VAL A 40 4.35 4.62 -0.84
C VAL A 40 4.69 3.13 -0.89
N LEU A 41 5.17 2.58 0.21
CA LEU A 41 5.62 1.18 0.31
C LEU A 41 4.42 0.22 0.45
N THR A 42 4.58 -0.99 -0.08
CA THR A 42 3.57 -2.06 0.00
C THR A 42 3.47 -2.64 1.41
N PHE A 43 2.35 -3.31 1.73
CA PHE A 43 2.13 -3.91 3.04
C PHE A 43 1.68 -5.38 2.96
N TYR A 44 0.82 -5.74 2.01
CA TYR A 44 0.13 -7.04 2.03
C TYR A 44 1.06 -8.21 1.71
N ASP A 45 1.96 -8.01 0.75
CA ASP A 45 3.09 -8.88 0.44
C ASP A 45 4.13 -8.89 1.56
N TRP A 46 4.50 -7.71 2.07
CA TRP A 46 5.51 -7.56 3.12
C TRP A 46 5.11 -8.24 4.44
N TYR A 47 3.82 -8.19 4.79
CA TYR A 47 3.27 -8.86 5.97
C TYR A 47 3.05 -10.35 5.76
N SER A 48 3.26 -10.87 4.55
CA SER A 48 2.92 -12.26 4.18
C SER A 48 1.43 -12.58 4.28
N ASP A 49 0.57 -11.55 4.24
CA ASP A 49 -0.88 -11.72 4.22
C ASP A 49 -1.41 -11.94 2.79
N LEU A 50 -0.61 -11.59 1.77
CA LEU A 50 -0.90 -11.89 0.36
C LEU A 50 -0.79 -13.40 0.10
N PRO A 51 -1.90 -14.10 -0.21
CA PRO A 51 -1.85 -15.48 -0.63
C PRO A 51 -1.33 -15.54 -2.07
N ILE A 52 -0.03 -15.74 -2.26
CA ILE A 52 0.65 -15.74 -3.58
C ILE A 52 -0.03 -16.68 -4.59
N ALA A 53 -0.67 -17.76 -4.12
CA ALA A 53 -1.43 -18.67 -4.96
C ALA A 53 -2.66 -18.01 -5.62
N SER A 54 -3.31 -17.03 -4.98
CA SER A 54 -4.50 -16.37 -5.53
C SER A 54 -4.18 -15.63 -6.84
N PRO A 55 -3.18 -14.73 -6.91
CA PRO A 55 -2.80 -14.12 -8.18
C PRO A 55 -2.33 -15.14 -9.23
N GLN A 56 -1.65 -16.22 -8.80
CA GLN A 56 -1.11 -17.23 -9.72
C GLN A 56 -2.19 -18.10 -10.37
N VAL A 57 -3.25 -18.44 -9.63
CA VAL A 57 -4.31 -19.35 -10.08
C VAL A 57 -5.50 -18.60 -10.63
N PHE A 58 -5.88 -17.49 -10.00
CA PHE A 58 -7.12 -16.77 -10.26
C PHE A 58 -6.92 -15.36 -10.83
N GLY A 59 -5.68 -14.84 -10.82
CA GLY A 59 -5.40 -13.48 -11.30
C GLY A 59 -5.95 -12.37 -10.40
N ASP A 60 -6.34 -12.70 -9.16
CA ASP A 60 -6.87 -11.76 -8.17
C ASP A 60 -5.96 -11.66 -6.94
N GLN A 61 -5.93 -10.49 -6.29
CA GLN A 61 -5.08 -10.23 -5.13
C GLN A 61 -5.45 -11.16 -3.96
N THR A 62 -6.72 -11.12 -3.54
CA THR A 62 -7.36 -11.99 -2.56
C THR A 62 -8.86 -11.71 -2.59
N ASP A 63 -9.65 -12.78 -2.65
CA ASP A 63 -11.08 -12.76 -2.37
C ASP A 63 -11.44 -13.95 -1.48
N VAL A 64 -12.26 -13.72 -0.45
CA VAL A 64 -12.69 -14.76 0.51
C VAL A 64 -14.17 -14.56 0.86
N PRO A 65 -14.95 -15.65 1.07
CA PRO A 65 -16.35 -15.54 1.47
C PRO A 65 -16.52 -14.78 2.80
N GLU A 66 -17.68 -14.13 2.96
CA GLU A 66 -18.05 -13.52 4.24
C GLU A 66 -18.06 -14.59 5.34
N SER A 67 -17.73 -14.22 6.58
CA SER A 67 -17.64 -15.18 7.70
C SER A 67 -18.95 -15.94 7.97
N GLY A 68 -20.10 -15.44 7.51
CA GLY A 68 -21.40 -16.12 7.61
C GLY A 68 -21.66 -17.19 6.56
N ASP A 69 -20.85 -17.28 5.49
CA ASP A 69 -20.96 -18.28 4.42
C ASP A 69 -20.14 -19.56 4.71
N TRP A 70 -19.47 -19.63 5.86
CA TRP A 70 -18.69 -20.78 6.34
C TRP A 70 -19.53 -21.73 7.18
#